data_AF-A0ABD3X089-F1
#
_entry.id   AF-A0ABD3X089-F1
#
_cell.length_a   1.000
_cell.length_b   1.000
_cell.length_c   1.000
_cell.angle_alpha   90.00
_cell.angle_beta   90.00
_cell.angle_gamma   90.00
#
_symmetry.space_group_name_H-M   'P 1'
#
loop_
_entity.id
_entity.type
_entity.pdbx_description
1 polymer ?
#
loop_
_entity_poly.entity_id
_entity_poly.type
_entity_poly.pdbx_seq_one_letter_code
_entity_poly.pdbx_strand_id
1 'polypeptide(L)'
;MIQMPMYVCDCWRDILKGLCIRSENLTDVYSTLIPSNRKVVQILQIPGSLNAQTNEVSKYLKRYVRELDLKVLCLFLRFCTGSDLITVPNIAVEFVNMTGLSKRPIGHTCGCVLQIGDY
;
A
#
# COMPACT_ATOMS: atom_id res chain seq x y z
N MET A 1 5.06 -31.26 5.88
CA MET A 1 3.61 -31.09 5.71
C MET A 1 3.32 -30.65 4.27
N ILE A 2 3.53 -31.54 3.29
CA ILE A 2 3.47 -31.22 1.84
C ILE A 2 2.05 -31.43 1.27
N GLN A 3 1.16 -32.04 2.05
CA GLN A 3 -0.19 -32.44 1.64
C GLN A 3 -1.21 -31.29 1.66
N MET A 4 -1.06 -30.30 2.57
CA MET A 4 -2.06 -29.23 2.72
C MET A 4 -2.22 -28.34 1.46
N PRO A 5 -1.14 -27.91 0.78
CA PRO A 5 -1.28 -27.14 -0.46
C PRO A 5 -2.00 -27.93 -1.56
N MET A 6 -1.68 -29.22 -1.72
CA MET A 6 -2.33 -30.09 -2.71
C MET A 6 -3.81 -30.30 -2.42
N TYR A 7 -4.17 -30.51 -1.16
CA TYR A 7 -5.57 -30.61 -0.76
C TYR A 7 -6.37 -29.35 -1.12
N VAL A 8 -5.81 -28.16 -0.86
CA VAL A 8 -6.44 -26.89 -1.28
C VAL A 8 -6.56 -26.83 -2.80
N CYS A 9 -5.51 -27.17 -3.56
CA CYS A 9 -5.58 -27.20 -5.02
C CYS A 9 -6.70 -28.13 -5.53
N ASP A 10 -6.88 -29.29 -4.91
CA ASP A 10 -7.93 -30.25 -5.29
C ASP A 10 -9.34 -29.72 -4.97
N CYS A 11 -9.54 -29.09 -3.81
CA CYS A 11 -10.81 -28.44 -3.46
C CYS A 11 -11.20 -27.31 -4.43
N TRP A 12 -10.22 -26.53 -4.88
CA TRP A 12 -10.46 -25.38 -5.77
C TRP A 12 -10.48 -25.76 -7.27
N ARG A 13 -10.01 -26.96 -7.63
CA ARG A 13 -9.83 -27.39 -9.03
C ARG A 13 -11.11 -27.25 -9.85
N ASP A 14 -12.23 -27.76 -9.36
CA ASP A 14 -13.48 -27.76 -10.13
C ASP A 14 -14.15 -26.38 -10.18
N ILE A 15 -13.97 -25.56 -9.13
CA ILE A 15 -14.38 -24.15 -9.12
C ILE A 15 -13.60 -23.36 -10.17
N LEU A 16 -12.27 -23.51 -10.19
CA LEU A 16 -11.38 -22.79 -11.10
C LEU A 16 -11.56 -23.23 -12.56
N LYS A 17 -11.84 -24.52 -12.83
CA LYS A 17 -12.18 -25.01 -14.18
C LYS A 17 -13.39 -24.28 -14.76
N GLY A 18 -14.41 -24.00 -13.95
CA GLY A 18 -15.62 -23.29 -14.38
C GLY A 18 -15.42 -21.80 -14.68
N LEU A 19 -14.36 -21.19 -14.15
CA LEU A 19 -14.08 -19.76 -14.31
C LEU A 19 -13.29 -19.43 -15.59
N CYS A 20 -12.80 -20.43 -16.33
CA CYS A 20 -12.00 -20.25 -17.57
C CYS A 20 -10.86 -19.21 -17.42
N ILE A 21 -10.27 -19.08 -16.23
CA ILE A 21 -9.18 -18.14 -15.97
C ILE A 21 -7.90 -18.74 -16.54
N ARG A 22 -7.29 -18.05 -17.51
CA ARG A 22 -5.97 -18.40 -18.03
C ARG A 22 -4.87 -18.00 -17.04
N SER A 23 -3.82 -18.81 -16.94
CA SER A 23 -2.65 -18.55 -16.08
C SER A 23 -1.99 -17.20 -16.39
N GLU A 24 -1.95 -16.83 -17.66
CA GLU A 24 -1.40 -15.56 -18.14
C GLU A 24 -2.16 -14.38 -17.53
N ASN A 25 -3.50 -14.45 -17.51
CA ASN A 25 -4.35 -13.40 -16.94
C ASN A 25 -4.08 -13.19 -15.44
N LEU A 26 -3.81 -14.27 -14.69
CA LEU A 26 -3.55 -14.17 -13.26
C LEU A 26 -2.17 -13.55 -12.98
N THR A 27 -1.18 -13.88 -13.80
CA THR A 27 0.17 -13.31 -13.73
C THR A 27 0.15 -11.82 -14.04
N ASP A 28 -0.61 -11.44 -15.08
CA ASP A 28 -0.82 -10.04 -15.45
C ASP A 28 -1.49 -9.26 -14.32
N VAL A 29 -2.58 -9.79 -13.75
CA VAL A 29 -3.25 -9.20 -12.58
C VAL A 29 -2.26 -9.03 -11.42
N TYR A 30 -1.51 -10.06 -11.07
CA TYR A 30 -0.54 -9.98 -9.99
C TYR A 30 0.54 -8.92 -10.25
N SER A 31 1.04 -8.81 -11.49
CA SER A 31 2.02 -7.79 -11.88
C SER A 31 1.52 -6.36 -11.66
N THR A 32 0.21 -6.13 -11.79
CA THR A 32 -0.39 -4.82 -11.51
C THR A 32 -0.31 -4.44 -10.03
N LEU A 33 -0.37 -5.43 -9.14
CA LEU A 33 -0.30 -5.26 -7.68
C LEU A 33 1.13 -5.01 -7.19
N ILE A 34 2.14 -5.41 -7.97
CA ILE A 34 3.55 -5.21 -7.61
C ILE A 34 3.81 -3.70 -7.47
N PRO A 35 4.33 -3.26 -6.32
CA PRO A 35 4.55 -1.85 -6.07
C PRO A 35 5.72 -1.31 -6.88
N SER A 36 5.58 -0.06 -7.29
CA SER A 36 6.68 0.78 -7.73
C SER A 36 6.53 2.15 -7.10
N ASN A 37 7.63 2.89 -6.94
CA ASN A 37 7.58 4.20 -6.29
C ASN A 37 6.56 5.13 -6.96
N ARG A 38 6.46 5.07 -8.29
CA ARG A 38 5.46 5.81 -9.07
C ARG A 38 4.03 5.41 -8.68
N LYS A 39 3.72 4.10 -8.64
CA LYS A 39 2.38 3.62 -8.27
C LYS A 39 2.03 4.02 -6.83
N VAL A 40 2.97 3.86 -5.89
CA VAL A 40 2.73 4.21 -4.47
C VAL A 40 2.50 5.71 -4.30
N VAL A 41 3.26 6.57 -4.98
CA VAL A 41 3.04 8.02 -4.96
C VAL A 41 1.67 8.41 -5.53
N GLN A 42 1.18 7.69 -6.55
CA GLN A 42 -0.11 7.96 -7.17
C GLN A 42 -1.30 7.64 -6.25
N ILE A 43 -1.17 6.63 -5.38
CA ILE A 43 -2.25 6.24 -4.46
C ILE A 43 -2.24 7.06 -3.16
N LEU A 44 -1.22 7.89 -2.90
CA LEU A 44 -1.23 8.82 -1.76
C LEU A 44 -2.28 9.92 -1.97
N GLN A 45 -3.39 9.82 -1.26
CA GLN A 45 -4.47 10.79 -1.30
C GLN A 45 -4.21 11.89 -0.27
N ILE A 46 -3.73 13.03 -0.76
CA ILE A 46 -3.45 14.21 0.06
C ILE A 46 -4.61 15.21 -0.08
N PRO A 47 -5.09 15.81 1.02
CA PRO A 47 -6.14 16.83 0.98
C PRO A 47 -5.79 18.01 0.06
N GLY A 48 -6.77 18.55 -0.67
CA GLY A 48 -6.53 19.65 -1.63
C GLY A 48 -6.34 21.03 -0.99
N SER A 49 -6.87 21.26 0.22
CA SER A 49 -6.75 22.52 0.94
C SER A 49 -5.59 22.45 1.95
N LEU A 50 -4.37 22.70 1.49
CA LEU A 50 -3.16 22.69 2.32
C LEU A 50 -2.69 24.12 2.62
N ASN A 51 -2.20 24.33 3.84
CA ASN A 51 -1.41 25.52 4.16
C ASN A 51 0.04 25.35 3.64
N ALA A 52 0.86 26.39 3.71
CA ALA A 52 2.24 26.34 3.19
C ALA A 52 3.08 25.20 3.81
N GLN A 53 2.93 24.95 5.11
CA GLN A 53 3.68 23.93 5.83
C GLN A 53 3.27 22.51 5.38
N THR A 54 1.98 22.18 5.44
CA THR A 54 1.45 20.88 4.99
C THR A 54 1.71 20.62 3.51
N ASN A 55 1.77 21.67 2.68
CA ASN A 55 2.22 21.53 1.29
C ASN A 55 3.68 21.10 1.20
N GLU A 56 4.60 21.71 1.96
CA GLU A 56 6.00 21.28 2.02
C GLU A 56 6.15 19.85 2.55
N VAL A 57 5.48 19.50 3.64
CA VAL A 57 5.48 18.13 4.17
C VAL A 57 4.99 17.14 3.11
N SER A 58 3.95 17.48 2.34
CA SER A 58 3.45 16.64 1.25
C SER A 58 4.50 16.41 0.15
N LYS A 59 5.32 17.42 -0.16
CA LYS A 59 6.42 17.32 -1.12
C LYS A 59 7.51 16.41 -0.58
N TYR A 60 7.87 16.54 0.70
CA TYR A 60 8.85 15.68 1.36
C TYR A 60 8.38 14.24 1.43
N LEU A 61 7.11 13.97 1.77
CA LEU A 61 6.54 12.62 1.76
C LEU A 61 6.63 12.00 0.36
N LYS A 62 6.18 12.71 -0.68
CA LYS A 62 6.26 12.21 -2.05
C LYS A 62 7.70 11.97 -2.47
N ARG A 63 8.63 12.84 -2.10
CA ARG A 63 10.06 12.69 -2.39
C ARG A 63 10.63 11.46 -1.68
N TYR A 64 10.37 11.31 -0.39
CA TYR A 64 10.77 10.15 0.40
C TYR A 64 10.34 8.85 -0.27
N VAL A 65 9.04 8.72 -0.60
CA VAL A 65 8.53 7.52 -1.28
C VAL A 65 9.15 7.31 -2.66
N ARG A 66 9.49 8.38 -3.41
CA ARG A 66 10.19 8.26 -4.71
C ARG A 66 11.62 7.72 -4.60
N GLU A 67 12.28 7.94 -3.47
CA GLU A 67 13.70 7.60 -3.26
C GLU A 67 13.89 6.25 -2.53
N LEU A 68 12.81 5.61 -2.07
CA LEU A 68 12.88 4.28 -1.43
C LEU A 68 13.35 3.19 -2.39
N ASP A 69 14.19 2.29 -1.90
CA ASP A 69 14.39 1.00 -2.56
C ASP A 69 13.14 0.11 -2.44
N LEU A 70 13.05 -0.94 -3.26
CA LEU A 70 11.88 -1.82 -3.30
C LEU A 70 11.57 -2.46 -1.94
N LYS A 71 12.59 -2.86 -1.17
CA LYS A 71 12.39 -3.52 0.12
C LYS A 71 11.75 -2.56 1.12
N VAL A 72 12.24 -1.33 1.21
CA VAL A 72 11.68 -0.31 2.10
C VAL A 72 10.33 0.19 1.60
N LEU A 73 10.11 0.25 0.28
CA LEU A 73 8.81 0.58 -0.31
C LEU A 73 7.73 -0.43 0.09
N CYS A 74 8.04 -1.73 0.06
CA CYS A 74 7.13 -2.78 0.55
C CYS A 74 6.83 -2.63 2.05
N LEU A 75 7.84 -2.26 2.86
CA LEU A 75 7.63 -1.99 4.28
C LEU A 75 6.74 -0.76 4.51
N PHE A 76 6.91 0.30 3.72
CA PHE A 76 6.06 1.49 3.75
C PHE A 76 4.60 1.15 3.42
N LEU A 77 4.37 0.35 2.36
CA LEU A 77 3.02 -0.11 2.03
C LEU A 77 2.41 -0.95 3.17
N ARG A 78 3.19 -1.88 3.73
CA ARG A 78 2.73 -2.73 4.83
C ARG A 78 2.43 -1.92 6.08
N PHE A 79 3.19 -0.86 6.33
CA PHE A 79 2.93 0.08 7.42
C PHE A 79 1.57 0.79 7.25
N CYS A 80 1.23 1.20 6.04
CA CYS A 80 -0.02 1.93 5.77
C CYS A 80 -1.24 1.02 5.63
N THR A 81 -1.07 -0.19 5.08
CA THR A 81 -2.18 -1.03 4.60
C THR A 81 -2.19 -2.46 5.16
N GLY A 82 -1.12 -2.88 5.83
CA GLY A 82 -0.92 -4.28 6.23
C GLY A 82 -0.46 -5.21 5.11
N SER A 83 -0.36 -4.74 3.86
CA SER A 83 0.08 -5.51 2.68
C SER A 83 1.35 -4.91 2.07
N ASP A 84 2.20 -5.77 1.50
CA ASP A 84 3.35 -5.37 0.67
C ASP A 84 2.99 -5.20 -0.82
N LEU A 85 1.73 -5.46 -1.19
CA LEU A 85 1.17 -5.25 -2.52
C LEU A 85 0.19 -4.08 -2.53
N ILE A 86 -0.03 -3.48 -3.71
CA ILE A 86 -1.04 -2.43 -3.90
C ILE A 86 -2.41 -3.08 -4.04
N THR A 87 -3.04 -3.35 -2.90
CA THR A 87 -4.37 -3.98 -2.80
C THR A 87 -5.50 -2.99 -2.54
N VAL A 88 -5.16 -1.70 -2.48
CA VAL A 88 -6.08 -0.61 -2.10
C VAL A 88 -6.04 0.51 -3.13
N PRO A 89 -7.16 1.21 -3.37
CA PRO A 89 -7.22 2.28 -4.36
C PRO A 89 -6.43 3.52 -3.93
N ASN A 90 -6.36 3.79 -2.63
CA ASN A 90 -5.72 4.97 -2.07
C ASN A 90 -5.25 4.73 -0.63
N ILE A 91 -4.25 5.52 -0.22
CA ILE A 91 -3.80 5.70 1.16
C ILE A 91 -4.13 7.14 1.54
N ALA A 92 -5.03 7.34 2.49
CA ALA A 92 -5.40 8.67 2.95
C ALA A 92 -4.25 9.27 3.78
N VAL A 93 -3.80 10.47 3.44
CA VAL A 93 -2.77 11.19 4.20
C VAL A 93 -3.45 12.22 5.08
N GLU A 94 -3.22 12.12 6.39
CA GLU A 94 -3.77 13.02 7.40
C GLU A 94 -2.64 13.78 8.09
N PHE A 95 -2.71 15.10 8.03
CA PHE A 95 -1.81 15.97 8.78
C PHE A 95 -2.38 16.19 10.16
N VAL A 96 -1.61 15.84 11.19
CA VAL A 96 -2.03 15.95 12.59
C VAL A 96 -0.95 16.67 13.40
N ASN A 97 -1.38 17.50 14.35
CA ASN A 97 -0.45 18.13 15.28
C ASN A 97 0.07 17.05 16.25
N MET A 98 1.34 16.68 16.11
CA MET A 98 2.00 15.65 16.90
C MET A 98 2.77 16.26 18.07
N THR A 99 2.29 16.08 19.30
CA THR A 99 2.91 16.61 20.54
C THR A 99 3.50 15.51 21.44
N GLY A 100 4.69 15.74 22.03
CA GLY A 100 5.28 14.82 23.00
C GLY A 100 5.81 13.52 22.37
N LEU A 101 5.45 12.36 22.93
CA LEU A 101 5.88 11.03 22.43
C LEU A 101 5.19 10.62 21.12
N SER A 102 4.22 11.38 20.61
CA SER A 102 3.50 11.10 19.36
C SER A 102 4.17 11.68 18.11
N LYS A 103 5.44 12.15 18.19
CA LYS A 103 6.23 12.66 17.04
C LYS A 103 6.70 11.57 16.08
N ARG A 104 5.83 10.66 15.69
CA ARG A 104 6.12 9.61 14.72
C ARG A 104 4.92 9.39 13.81
N PRO A 105 5.15 9.05 12.52
CA PRO A 105 4.06 8.62 11.64
C PRO A 105 3.24 7.49 12.26
N ILE A 106 1.94 7.48 12.01
CA ILE A 106 1.01 6.43 12.45
C ILE A 106 0.32 5.85 11.22
N GLY A 107 0.37 4.53 11.08
CA GLY A 107 -0.35 3.79 10.04
C GLY A 107 -1.58 3.12 10.63
N HIS A 108 -2.76 3.41 10.09
CA HIS A 108 -4.00 2.71 10.42
C HIS A 108 -4.31 1.71 9.31
N THR A 109 -3.87 0.47 9.48
CA THR A 109 -3.90 -0.55 8.41
C THR A 109 -5.32 -0.87 7.94
N CYS A 110 -6.29 -0.99 8.85
CA CYS A 110 -7.69 -1.24 8.49
C CYS A 110 -8.33 -0.10 7.68
N GLY A 111 -7.89 1.15 7.94
CA GLY A 111 -8.40 2.35 7.26
C GLY A 111 -7.56 2.82 6.09
N CYS A 112 -6.38 2.21 5.87
CA CYS A 112 -5.38 2.66 4.90
C CYS A 112 -5.02 4.14 5.07
N VAL A 113 -4.79 4.56 6.32
CA VAL A 113 -4.48 5.96 6.66
C VAL A 113 -3.04 6.09 7.12
N LEU A 114 -2.35 7.11 6.60
CA LEU A 114 -1.05 7.57 7.08
C LEU A 114 -1.21 8.93 7.75
N GLN A 115 -1.05 8.96 9.07
CA GLN A 115 -0.99 10.19 9.86
C GLN A 115 0.46 10.64 10.01
N ILE A 116 0.73 11.91 9.67
CA ILE A 116 2.05 12.55 9.76
C ILE A 116 1.94 13.95 10.37
N GLY A 117 3.04 14.42 10.96
CA GLY A 117 3.13 15.77 11.49
C GLY A 117 2.92 16.84 10.40
N ASP A 118 2.40 17.99 10.78
CA ASP A 118 2.15 19.14 9.91
C ASP A 118 3.34 20.11 9.80
N TYR A 119 4.55 19.68 10.21
CA TYR A 119 5.77 20.48 10.33
C TYR A 119 6.98 19.90 9.60
#